data_AF-S6V827-F1
#
_entry.id   AF-S6V827-F1
#
_cell.length_a   1.000
_cell.length_b   1.000
_cell.length_c   1.000
_cell.angle_alpha   90.00
_cell.angle_beta   90.00
_cell.angle_gamma   90.00
#
_symmetry.space_group_name_H-M   'P 1'
#
loop_
_entity.id
_entity.type
_entity.pdbx_description
1 polymer ?
#
loop_
_entity_poly.entity_id
_entity_poly.type
_entity_poly.pdbx_seq_one_letter_code
_entity_poly.pdbx_strand_id
1 'polypeptide(L)'
;MTKTSRRWPFAACLLSLACGTATAGPYSTMVVFGDSLADAGQFPDTAGPRGSTLRFTNRVGPTYQDGSGEVFNLNSSTLIGRMLNVSAGDLAASTSPVNAALGQADGNNWAVGGYRTDQILDSINSQSTVVDPNSGTLLRSRTGYLPANSFRADPNALYYLTGGGNDFLQG
;
A
#
# COMPACT_ATOMS: atom_id res chain seq x y z
N MET A 1 7.92 26.87 -54.26
CA MET A 1 7.76 25.50 -53.74
C MET A 1 7.87 25.52 -52.22
N THR A 2 6.75 25.63 -51.52
CA THR A 2 6.69 25.61 -50.05
C THR A 2 6.56 24.17 -49.58
N LYS A 3 7.55 23.69 -48.83
CA LYS A 3 7.62 22.32 -48.30
C LYS A 3 6.71 22.23 -47.08
N THR A 4 5.45 21.84 -47.26
CA THR A 4 4.51 21.64 -46.16
C THR A 4 4.96 20.45 -45.29
N SER A 5 5.33 20.74 -44.03
CA SER A 5 5.80 19.76 -43.06
C SER A 5 4.64 18.89 -42.55
N ARG A 6 4.42 17.73 -43.19
CA ARG A 6 3.44 16.69 -42.79
C ARG A 6 3.66 16.06 -41.39
N ARG A 7 4.55 16.60 -40.55
CA ARG A 7 4.90 16.04 -39.22
C ARG A 7 3.91 16.41 -38.11
N TRP A 8 3.21 17.53 -38.25
CA TRP A 8 2.23 18.00 -37.26
C TRP A 8 0.95 17.16 -37.13
N PRO A 9 0.28 16.70 -38.21
CA PRO A 9 -0.94 15.92 -38.06
C PRO A 9 -0.71 14.55 -37.40
N PHE A 10 0.44 13.93 -37.62
CA PHE A 10 0.79 12.65 -36.98
C PHE A 10 1.04 12.78 -35.48
N ALA A 11 1.71 13.83 -35.03
CA ALA A 11 1.94 14.09 -33.61
C ALA A 11 0.62 14.35 -32.87
N ALA A 12 -0.32 15.06 -33.50
CA ALA A 12 -1.64 15.32 -32.93
C ALA A 12 -2.50 14.05 -32.78
N CYS A 13 -2.49 13.15 -33.78
CA CYS A 13 -3.20 11.86 -33.69
C CYS A 13 -2.61 10.92 -32.63
N LEU A 14 -1.30 10.90 -32.46
CA LEU A 14 -0.65 10.12 -31.40
C LEU A 14 -1.00 10.66 -30.00
N LEU A 15 -1.08 11.99 -29.85
CA LEU A 15 -1.50 12.62 -28.61
C LEU A 15 -2.97 12.35 -28.28
N SER A 16 -3.87 12.40 -29.28
CA SER A 16 -5.30 12.12 -29.08
C SER A 16 -5.56 10.65 -28.72
N LEU A 17 -4.79 9.72 -29.27
CA LEU A 17 -4.84 8.30 -28.90
C LEU A 17 -4.31 8.06 -27.48
N ALA A 18 -3.26 8.78 -27.05
CA ALA A 18 -2.70 8.69 -25.70
C ALA A 18 -3.62 9.31 -24.63
N CYS A 19 -4.37 10.37 -24.96
CA CYS A 19 -5.36 10.96 -24.06
C CYS A 19 -6.59 10.06 -23.84
N GLY A 20 -6.92 9.18 -24.80
CA GLY A 20 -8.07 8.27 -24.72
C GLY A 20 -7.89 7.10 -23.74
N THR A 21 -6.66 6.84 -23.28
CA THR A 21 -6.35 5.76 -22.33
C THR A 21 -6.23 6.24 -20.87
N ALA A 22 -6.38 7.54 -20.60
CA ALA A 22 -6.31 8.08 -19.26
C ALA A 22 -7.63 7.85 -18.51
N THR A 23 -7.68 6.83 -17.65
CA THR A 23 -8.77 6.68 -16.68
C THR A 23 -8.56 7.70 -15.57
N ALA A 24 -9.24 8.85 -15.63
CA ALA A 24 -9.21 9.81 -14.54
C ALA A 24 -9.98 9.25 -13.34
N GLY A 25 -9.26 8.67 -12.37
CA GLY A 25 -9.78 8.55 -11.01
C GLY A 25 -9.76 9.93 -10.34
N PRO A 26 -10.67 10.21 -9.39
CA PRO A 26 -10.67 11.48 -8.67
C PRO A 26 -9.40 11.70 -7.83
N TYR A 27 -8.62 10.64 -7.58
CA TYR A 27 -7.40 10.66 -6.79
C TYR A 27 -6.23 10.10 -7.58
N SER A 28 -5.04 10.68 -7.39
CA SER A 28 -3.78 10.20 -8.00
C SER A 28 -3.38 8.81 -7.49
N THR A 29 -3.63 8.55 -6.20
CA THR A 29 -3.40 7.29 -5.51
C THR A 29 -4.18 7.28 -4.18
N MET A 30 -4.00 6.23 -3.37
CA MET A 30 -4.48 6.16 -2.00
C MET A 30 -3.30 5.90 -1.07
N VAL A 31 -3.12 6.75 -0.06
CA VAL A 31 -2.09 6.60 0.99
C VAL A 31 -2.79 6.24 2.29
N VAL A 32 -2.37 5.12 2.89
CA VAL A 32 -3.05 4.55 4.05
C VAL A 32 -2.11 4.55 5.25
N PHE A 33 -2.58 4.98 6.41
CA PHE A 33 -1.88 4.88 7.69
C PHE A 33 -2.77 4.18 8.71
N GLY A 34 -2.15 3.59 9.73
CA GLY A 34 -2.91 3.05 10.85
C GLY A 34 -2.39 1.72 11.36
N ASP A 35 -3.33 0.87 11.73
CA ASP A 35 -3.12 -0.36 12.47
C ASP A 35 -3.61 -1.60 11.68
N SER A 36 -3.90 -2.69 12.38
CA SER A 36 -4.35 -3.96 11.80
C SER A 36 -5.62 -3.83 10.96
N LEU A 37 -6.49 -2.84 11.22
CA LEU A 37 -7.73 -2.62 10.46
C LEU A 37 -7.46 -2.25 9.00
N ALA A 38 -6.30 -1.66 8.73
CA ALA A 38 -5.94 -1.14 7.41
C ALA A 38 -4.65 -1.76 6.82
N ASP A 39 -3.92 -2.59 7.57
CA ASP A 39 -2.68 -3.26 7.12
C ASP A 39 -2.87 -4.15 5.89
N ALA A 40 -2.18 -3.82 4.79
CA ALA A 40 -2.26 -4.52 3.51
C ALA A 40 -1.23 -5.65 3.31
N GLY A 41 -0.49 -6.06 4.34
CA GLY A 41 0.49 -7.14 4.23
C GLY A 41 1.90 -6.79 4.73
N GLN A 42 2.04 -6.11 5.86
CA GLN A 42 3.36 -5.75 6.39
C GLN A 42 4.16 -6.94 6.90
N PHE A 43 3.49 -7.95 7.45
CA PHE A 43 4.14 -9.11 8.05
C PHE A 43 4.12 -10.32 7.11
N PRO A 44 5.12 -11.23 7.20
CA PRO A 44 5.03 -12.54 6.58
C PRO A 44 3.85 -13.34 7.15
N ASP A 45 3.11 -14.02 6.29
CA ASP A 45 2.12 -15.01 6.72
C ASP A 45 2.79 -16.39 6.79
N THR A 46 3.21 -16.77 8.00
CA THR A 46 3.97 -18.00 8.26
C THR A 46 3.17 -19.28 8.05
N ALA A 47 1.84 -19.18 8.02
CA ALA A 47 0.92 -20.30 7.80
C ALA A 47 0.29 -20.29 6.39
N GLY A 48 0.67 -19.34 5.55
CA GLY A 48 0.21 -19.28 4.16
C GLY A 48 1.22 -19.83 3.16
N PRO A 49 0.90 -19.72 1.86
CA PRO A 49 1.83 -20.02 0.78
C PRO A 49 3.13 -19.24 0.89
N ARG A 50 4.22 -19.80 0.36
CA ARG A 50 5.50 -19.08 0.30
C ARG A 50 5.34 -17.72 -0.40
N GLY A 51 5.76 -16.66 0.27
CA GLY A 51 5.65 -15.29 -0.24
C GLY A 51 4.31 -14.61 0.06
N SER A 52 3.41 -15.23 0.83
CA SER A 52 2.20 -14.57 1.31
C SER A 52 2.50 -13.61 2.47
N THR A 53 1.62 -12.63 2.61
CA THR A 53 1.66 -11.64 3.68
C THR A 53 0.38 -11.69 4.50
N LEU A 54 0.51 -11.30 5.76
CA LEU A 54 -0.56 -11.31 6.76
C LEU A 54 -1.45 -10.07 6.61
N ARG A 55 -2.76 -10.27 6.60
CA ARG A 55 -3.77 -9.22 6.83
C ARG A 55 -4.72 -9.68 7.91
N PHE A 56 -5.20 -8.78 8.75
CA PHE A 56 -6.00 -9.12 9.93
C PHE A 56 -7.49 -9.29 9.59
N THR A 57 -7.75 -10.24 8.68
CA THR A 57 -9.08 -10.65 8.24
C THR A 57 -9.07 -12.17 7.97
N ASN A 58 -10.14 -12.76 7.44
CA ASN A 58 -10.14 -14.19 7.11
C ASN A 58 -9.28 -14.52 5.88
N ARG A 59 -8.85 -15.78 5.75
CA ARG A 59 -8.31 -16.32 4.50
C ARG A 59 -9.38 -16.33 3.40
N VAL A 60 -8.97 -16.45 2.14
CA VAL A 60 -9.88 -16.40 0.98
C VAL A 60 -10.83 -17.60 0.87
N GLY A 61 -10.58 -18.69 1.60
CA GLY A 61 -11.40 -19.90 1.53
C GLY A 61 -10.95 -20.87 0.42
N PRO A 62 -11.58 -22.05 0.35
CA PRO A 62 -12.82 -22.42 1.02
C PRO A 62 -12.69 -22.98 2.45
N THR A 63 -11.49 -23.34 2.89
CA THR A 63 -11.29 -23.97 4.21
C THR A 63 -11.14 -22.93 5.31
N TYR A 64 -10.61 -21.75 4.97
CA TYR A 64 -10.29 -20.67 5.90
C TYR A 64 -9.26 -21.05 6.97
N GLN A 65 -8.56 -22.17 6.80
CA GLN A 65 -7.62 -22.71 7.79
C GLN A 65 -6.18 -22.28 7.51
N ASP A 66 -5.40 -22.15 8.57
CA ASP A 66 -3.94 -22.03 8.49
C ASP A 66 -3.31 -23.28 7.89
N GLY A 67 -2.25 -23.12 7.10
CA GLY A 67 -1.57 -24.22 6.41
C GLY A 67 -2.32 -24.79 5.20
N SER A 68 -3.51 -24.27 4.88
CA SER A 68 -4.33 -24.74 3.74
C SER A 68 -3.78 -24.33 2.37
N GLY A 69 -2.81 -23.42 2.32
CA GLY A 69 -2.35 -22.79 1.08
C GLY A 69 -3.23 -21.62 0.61
N GLU A 70 -4.19 -21.18 1.40
CA GLU A 70 -5.01 -20.00 1.12
C GLU A 70 -4.34 -18.73 1.66
N VAL A 71 -4.38 -17.61 0.93
CA VAL A 71 -3.87 -16.31 1.42
C VAL A 71 -4.93 -15.55 2.22
N PHE A 72 -4.51 -14.56 3.01
CA PHE A 72 -5.43 -13.61 3.64
C PHE A 72 -6.19 -12.76 2.62
N ASN A 73 -7.48 -12.54 2.87
CA ASN A 73 -8.35 -11.71 2.04
C ASN A 73 -8.01 -10.22 2.17
N LEU A 74 -8.63 -9.39 1.33
CA LEU A 74 -8.43 -7.95 1.32
C LEU A 74 -9.22 -7.28 2.46
N ASN A 75 -8.60 -6.29 3.10
CA ASN A 75 -9.26 -5.42 4.07
C ASN A 75 -10.01 -4.26 3.40
N SER A 76 -10.70 -3.46 4.20
CA SER A 76 -11.54 -2.35 3.71
C SER A 76 -10.76 -1.31 2.91
N SER A 77 -9.59 -0.88 3.38
CA SER A 77 -8.76 0.13 2.69
C SER A 77 -8.31 -0.35 1.31
N THR A 78 -7.91 -1.62 1.20
CA THR A 78 -7.52 -2.22 -0.09
C THR A 78 -8.71 -2.35 -1.04
N LEU A 79 -9.89 -2.75 -0.53
CA LEU A 79 -11.11 -2.84 -1.35
C LEU A 79 -11.57 -1.47 -1.86
N ILE A 80 -11.54 -0.44 -1.01
CA ILE A 80 -11.86 0.94 -1.39
C ILE A 80 -10.91 1.41 -2.48
N GLY A 81 -9.60 1.22 -2.31
CA GLY A 81 -8.60 1.57 -3.31
C GLY A 81 -8.84 0.89 -4.67
N ARG A 82 -9.20 -0.41 -4.66
CA ARG A 82 -9.58 -1.13 -5.88
C ARG A 82 -10.82 -0.55 -6.55
N MET A 83 -11.84 -0.18 -5.77
CA MET A 83 -13.06 0.46 -6.30
C MET A 83 -12.77 1.84 -6.91
N LEU A 84 -11.77 2.54 -6.39
CA LEU A 84 -11.27 3.81 -6.91
C LEU A 84 -10.27 3.65 -8.07
N ASN A 85 -10.01 2.42 -8.52
CA ASN A 85 -9.06 2.10 -9.59
C ASN A 85 -7.62 2.56 -9.27
N VAL A 86 -7.24 2.58 -7.98
CA VAL A 86 -5.85 2.77 -7.56
C VAL A 86 -5.02 1.54 -7.98
N SER A 87 -3.79 1.76 -8.43
CA SER A 87 -2.93 0.68 -8.91
C SER A 87 -2.70 -0.36 -7.81
N ALA A 88 -2.67 -1.65 -8.17
CA ALA A 88 -2.45 -2.71 -7.19
C ALA A 88 -1.10 -2.60 -6.46
N GLY A 89 -0.08 -2.02 -7.12
CA GLY A 89 1.22 -1.74 -6.52
C GLY A 89 1.13 -0.69 -5.42
N ASP A 90 0.39 0.40 -5.65
CA ASP A 90 0.19 1.44 -4.63
C ASP A 90 -0.62 0.93 -3.44
N LEU A 91 -1.51 -0.04 -3.64
CA LEU A 91 -2.29 -0.64 -2.54
C LEU A 91 -1.48 -1.65 -1.69
N ALA A 92 -0.26 -1.99 -2.11
CA ALA A 92 0.61 -2.89 -1.35
C ALA A 92 1.15 -2.23 -0.07
N ALA A 93 1.64 -3.08 0.83
CA ALA A 93 2.32 -2.67 2.05
C ALA A 93 3.61 -1.89 1.74
N SER A 94 3.86 -0.83 2.52
CA SER A 94 5.02 0.05 2.34
C SER A 94 6.32 -0.53 2.91
N THR A 95 6.27 -1.38 3.93
CA THR A 95 7.46 -1.79 4.70
C THR A 95 7.56 -3.31 4.85
N SER A 96 6.94 -4.08 3.94
CA SER A 96 6.93 -5.53 4.03
C SER A 96 8.32 -6.16 3.75
N PRO A 97 8.89 -6.98 4.66
CA PRO A 97 10.12 -7.73 4.39
C PRO A 97 9.92 -8.77 3.28
N VAL A 98 8.68 -9.27 3.10
CA VAL A 98 8.35 -10.23 2.05
C VAL A 98 8.44 -9.57 0.68
N ASN A 99 7.87 -8.38 0.49
CA ASN A 99 7.96 -7.65 -0.78
C ASN A 99 9.43 -7.41 -1.16
N ALA A 100 10.25 -6.95 -0.20
CA ALA A 100 11.67 -6.75 -0.41
C ALA A 100 12.41 -8.05 -0.82
N ALA A 101 12.15 -9.16 -0.13
CA ALA A 101 12.76 -10.45 -0.44
C ALA A 101 12.34 -11.00 -1.82
N LEU A 102 11.15 -10.63 -2.30
CA LEU A 102 10.65 -10.98 -3.63
C LEU A 102 11.02 -9.98 -4.73
N GLY A 103 11.73 -8.90 -4.40
CA GLY A 103 12.06 -7.82 -5.34
C GLY A 103 10.84 -7.02 -5.82
N GLN A 104 9.74 -7.04 -5.06
CA GLN A 104 8.54 -6.27 -5.34
C GLN A 104 8.72 -4.83 -4.84
N ALA A 105 8.15 -3.87 -5.57
CA ALA A 105 8.11 -2.50 -5.13
C ALA A 105 7.25 -2.34 -3.86
N ASP A 106 7.62 -1.38 -3.03
CA ASP A 106 6.81 -0.98 -1.88
C ASP A 106 5.59 -0.17 -2.33
N GLY A 107 4.46 -0.36 -1.65
CA GLY A 107 3.25 0.42 -1.90
C GLY A 107 3.07 1.61 -0.97
N ASN A 108 1.87 2.20 -1.00
CA ASN A 108 1.46 3.38 -0.26
C ASN A 108 0.60 3.05 0.98
N ASN A 109 0.52 1.78 1.39
CA ASN A 109 -0.12 1.39 2.63
C ASN A 109 0.91 1.25 3.77
N TRP A 110 0.93 2.24 4.64
CA TRP A 110 1.79 2.39 5.82
C TRP A 110 1.13 1.93 7.12
N ALA A 111 -0.10 1.39 7.07
CA ALA A 111 -0.72 0.78 8.24
C ALA A 111 0.04 -0.49 8.62
N VAL A 112 0.29 -0.67 9.92
CA VAL A 112 1.02 -1.82 10.47
C VAL A 112 0.24 -2.39 11.65
N GLY A 113 -0.09 -3.68 11.58
CA GLY A 113 -0.72 -4.41 12.67
C GLY A 113 -0.01 -4.21 14.01
N GLY A 114 -0.78 -3.83 15.03
CA GLY A 114 -0.27 -3.61 16.40
C GLY A 114 0.17 -2.17 16.70
N TYR A 115 0.21 -1.27 15.70
CA TYR A 115 0.55 0.12 15.93
C TYR A 115 -0.45 0.85 16.82
N ARG A 116 0.07 1.55 17.83
CA ARG A 116 -0.62 2.61 18.57
C ARG A 116 -0.55 3.94 17.83
N THR A 117 -1.27 4.95 18.32
CA THR A 117 -1.29 6.29 17.70
C THR A 117 0.08 6.95 17.60
N ASP A 118 0.97 6.75 18.59
CA ASP A 118 2.36 7.26 18.55
C ASP A 118 3.15 6.65 17.39
N GLN A 119 3.02 5.34 17.18
CA GLN A 119 3.73 4.62 16.12
C GLN A 119 3.15 4.95 14.72
N ILE A 120 1.85 5.22 14.64
CA ILE A 120 1.22 5.73 13.41
C ILE A 120 1.79 7.10 13.07
N LEU A 121 1.90 8.00 14.04
CA LEU A 121 2.48 9.32 13.85
C LEU A 121 3.95 9.24 13.40
N ASP A 122 4.72 8.33 13.98
CA ASP A 122 6.10 8.07 13.58
C ASP A 122 6.21 7.57 12.13
N SER A 123 5.30 6.69 11.70
CA SER A 123 5.29 6.21 10.31
C SER A 123 5.08 7.32 9.27
N ILE A 124 4.45 8.43 9.69
CA ILE A 124 4.25 9.62 8.88
C ILE A 124 5.50 10.51 8.92
N ASN A 125 6.01 10.81 10.12
CA ASN A 125 6.97 11.89 10.33
C ASN A 125 8.44 11.47 10.41
N SER A 126 8.72 10.20 10.73
CA SER A 126 10.05 9.73 11.07
C SER A 126 10.36 8.40 10.36
N GLN A 127 9.83 7.30 10.86
CA GLN A 127 10.20 5.95 10.45
C GLN A 127 9.01 4.98 10.54
N SER A 128 8.87 4.14 9.53
CA SER A 128 7.99 2.96 9.57
C SER A 128 8.83 1.73 9.92
N THR A 129 8.36 0.94 10.87
CA THR A 129 9.05 -0.24 11.39
C THR A 129 8.09 -1.40 11.50
N VAL A 130 8.48 -2.55 10.96
CA VAL A 130 7.78 -3.81 11.13
C VAL A 130 8.61 -4.65 12.10
N VAL A 131 8.09 -4.83 13.31
CA VAL A 131 8.74 -5.58 14.39
C VAL A 131 7.89 -6.80 14.70
N ASP A 132 8.51 -7.99 14.72
CA ASP A 132 7.83 -9.22 15.11
C ASP A 132 7.29 -9.07 16.56
N PRO A 133 5.97 -9.18 16.76
CA PRO A 133 5.36 -8.91 18.07
C PRO A 133 5.70 -9.98 19.12
N ASN A 134 6.10 -11.19 18.72
CA ASN A 134 6.43 -12.28 19.63
C ASN A 134 7.89 -12.23 20.07
N SER A 135 8.79 -11.88 19.16
CA SER A 135 10.24 -11.89 19.42
C SER A 135 10.85 -10.51 19.66
N GLY A 136 10.15 -9.42 19.32
CA GLY A 136 10.70 -8.06 19.32
C GLY A 136 11.74 -7.83 18.21
N THR A 137 11.89 -8.77 17.28
CA THR A 137 12.87 -8.68 16.19
C THR A 137 12.43 -7.66 15.17
N LEU A 138 13.29 -6.69 14.83
CA LEU A 138 13.05 -5.78 13.71
C LEU A 138 13.12 -6.57 12.39
N LEU A 139 11.99 -6.72 11.71
CA LEU A 139 11.91 -7.42 10.43
C LEU A 139 12.30 -6.52 9.26
N ARG A 140 11.83 -5.27 9.28
CA ARG A 140 12.19 -4.25 8.28
C ARG A 140 11.91 -2.86 8.82
N SER A 141 12.67 -1.89 8.35
CA SER A 141 12.39 -0.48 8.58
C SER A 141 12.65 0.37 7.33
N ARG A 142 11.90 1.46 7.20
CA ARG A 142 12.04 2.46 6.14
C ARG A 142 11.73 3.85 6.68
N THR A 143 12.32 4.87 6.04
CA THR A 143 11.95 6.28 6.24
C THR A 143 10.42 6.46 6.13
N GLY A 144 9.84 7.24 7.05
CA GLY A 144 8.40 7.53 7.07
C GLY A 144 7.93 8.33 5.86
N TYR A 145 6.62 8.43 5.69
CA TYR A 145 6.01 8.97 4.48
C TYR A 145 6.47 10.40 4.14
N LEU A 146 6.39 11.35 5.08
CA LEU A 146 6.73 12.75 4.80
C LEU A 146 8.22 12.92 4.51
N PRO A 147 9.17 12.42 5.33
CA PRO A 147 10.59 12.57 5.00
C PRO A 147 10.97 11.87 3.68
N ALA A 148 10.32 10.75 3.33
CA ALA A 148 10.52 10.09 2.03
C ALA A 148 9.98 10.91 0.84
N ASN A 149 9.04 11.82 1.08
CA ASN A 149 8.39 12.66 0.07
C ASN A 149 8.76 14.15 0.21
N SER A 150 9.99 14.45 0.63
CA SER A 150 10.47 15.84 0.79
C SER A 150 9.56 16.71 1.68
N PHE A 151 8.97 16.09 2.70
CA PHE A 151 8.01 16.68 3.62
C PHE A 151 6.76 17.25 2.94
N ARG A 152 6.33 16.65 1.82
CA ARG A 152 5.10 17.01 1.12
C ARG A 152 4.18 15.82 0.97
N ALA A 153 2.91 16.05 1.28
CA ALA A 153 1.84 15.15 0.90
C ALA A 153 1.49 15.38 -0.59
N ASP A 154 1.13 14.32 -1.31
CA ASP A 154 0.49 14.46 -2.61
C ASP A 154 -0.89 15.14 -2.43
N PRO A 155 -1.10 16.34 -3.00
CA PRO A 155 -2.36 17.08 -2.85
C PRO A 155 -3.55 16.43 -3.57
N ASN A 156 -3.31 15.47 -4.47
CA ASN A 156 -4.34 14.78 -5.23
C ASN A 156 -4.61 13.35 -4.73
N ALA A 157 -3.88 12.88 -3.71
CA ALA A 157 -4.09 11.55 -3.17
C ALA A 157 -5.27 11.52 -2.18
N LEU A 158 -5.92 10.36 -2.07
CA LEU A 158 -6.82 10.06 -0.96
C LEU A 158 -6.01 9.56 0.23
N TYR A 159 -6.17 10.19 1.39
CA TYR A 159 -5.58 9.73 2.64
C TYR A 159 -6.61 8.98 3.49
N TYR A 160 -6.22 7.82 4.01
CA TYR A 160 -7.06 6.99 4.87
C TYR A 160 -6.29 6.65 6.15
N LEU A 161 -6.93 6.83 7.31
CA LEU A 161 -6.28 6.65 8.60
C LEU A 161 -7.17 5.86 9.56
N THR A 162 -6.60 4.82 10.18
CA THR A 162 -7.14 4.15 11.38
C THR A 162 -6.17 4.32 12.54
N GLY A 163 -6.61 4.04 13.78
CA GLY A 163 -5.75 4.07 14.95
C GLY A 163 -6.52 4.16 16.25
N GLY A 164 -5.84 3.93 17.37
CA GLY A 164 -6.38 4.02 18.71
C GLY A 164 -6.71 2.67 19.35
N GLY A 165 -7.05 1.65 18.56
CA GLY A 165 -7.42 0.33 19.11
C GLY A 165 -6.30 -0.29 19.96
N ASN A 166 -5.06 -0.21 19.47
CA ASN A 166 -3.91 -0.75 20.21
C ASN A 166 -3.56 0.09 21.44
N ASP A 167 -3.85 1.38 21.45
CA ASP A 167 -3.69 2.25 22.61
C ASP A 167 -4.60 1.76 23.76
N PHE A 168 -5.83 1.34 23.45
CA PHE A 168 -6.73 0.73 24.44
C PHE A 168 -6.27 -0.67 24.89
N LEU A 169 -5.70 -1.49 24.01
CA LEU A 169 -5.28 -2.86 24.34
C LEU A 169 -3.99 -2.91 25.16
N GLN A 170 -3.19 -1.85 25.13
CA GLN A 170 -1.85 -1.79 25.73
C GLN A 170 -1.73 -0.71 26.82
N GLY A 171 -2.82 0.01 27.12
CA GLY A 171 -2.89 1.14 28.05
C GLY A 171 -3.40 0.77 29.44
#